data_AF-A0A7X6TED3-F1
#
_entry.id   AF-A0A7X6TED3-F1
#
_cell.length_a   1.000
_cell.length_b   1.000
_cell.length_c   1.000
_cell.angle_alpha   90.00
_cell.angle_beta   90.00
_cell.angle_gamma   90.00
#
_symmetry.space_group_name_H-M   'P 1'
#
loop_
_entity.id
_entity.type
_entity.pdbx_description
1 polymer ?
#
loop_
_entity_poly.entity_id
_entity_poly.type
_entity_poly.pdbx_seq_one_letter_code
_entity_poly.pdbx_strand_id
1 'polypeptide(L)'
;MKKTAFAFIISLSCVAVFPQYSGRMAQPAVQANQSGLLEYTKDARGNRIPDYSYCGYMASEQPIPELPVRAVVSWMSGDNTERIQQAIDYVSSLEPDAQGFRGAVLLEKGCFEITWGLTISASGVVLRGSGHMEGETELYGSSTDRTTLIRIAGGKEYKTGEYMSIASFVPTGAAAFVVPGHSFKSVDRIRIMRPGTQAWIDAMDMNDFGGESSYIGWKPEDMVLYWERQVKELRGDSILLDAPLSCALDPEFGGGLVCSLECPGRISRSGVENLRLRSAYDTNNPKDENHCWVAINMDNIEDA
;
A
#
# COMPACT_ATOMS: atom_id res chain seq x y z
N MET A 1 44.34 -86.27 -17.50
CA MET A 1 43.36 -86.27 -16.38
C MET A 1 43.08 -84.83 -15.97
N LYS A 2 41.79 -84.50 -15.85
CA LYS A 2 41.19 -83.15 -15.85
C LYS A 2 41.74 -82.24 -14.74
N LYS A 3 42.19 -81.04 -15.08
CA LYS A 3 42.36 -79.92 -14.12
C LYS A 3 41.16 -78.99 -14.27
N THR A 4 40.22 -79.12 -13.35
CA THR A 4 39.05 -78.25 -13.19
C THR A 4 39.48 -77.05 -12.36
N ALA A 5 39.50 -75.85 -12.94
CA ALA A 5 39.69 -74.61 -12.20
C ALA A 5 38.30 -74.06 -11.82
N PHE A 6 38.04 -73.98 -10.52
CA PHE A 6 36.82 -73.38 -9.94
C PHE A 6 36.94 -71.85 -10.04
N ALA A 7 36.04 -71.20 -10.78
CA ALA A 7 35.88 -69.75 -10.77
C ALA A 7 34.94 -69.38 -9.61
N PHE A 8 35.47 -68.65 -8.62
CA PHE A 8 34.68 -68.07 -7.53
C PHE A 8 34.02 -66.77 -8.07
N ILE A 9 32.71 -66.79 -8.28
CA ILE A 9 31.93 -65.58 -8.57
C ILE A 9 31.47 -65.01 -7.23
N ILE A 10 32.10 -63.91 -6.80
CA ILE A 10 31.61 -63.10 -5.68
C ILE A 10 30.57 -62.15 -6.28
N SER A 11 29.28 -62.41 -6.03
CA SER A 11 28.22 -61.46 -6.37
C SER A 11 28.22 -60.33 -5.33
N LEU A 12 28.70 -59.16 -5.73
CA LEU A 12 28.60 -57.95 -4.92
C LEU A 12 27.19 -57.38 -5.05
N SER A 13 26.30 -57.74 -4.12
CA SER A 13 24.95 -57.17 -4.04
C SER A 13 25.03 -55.77 -3.42
N CYS A 14 25.16 -54.74 -4.25
CA CYS A 14 24.99 -53.35 -3.81
C CYS A 14 23.51 -53.10 -3.47
N VAL A 15 23.16 -53.12 -2.19
CA VAL A 15 21.88 -52.60 -1.70
C VAL A 15 21.99 -51.07 -1.71
N ALA A 16 21.38 -50.43 -2.71
CA ALA A 16 21.22 -48.99 -2.72
C ALA A 16 20.17 -48.61 -1.66
N VAL A 17 20.63 -48.14 -0.50
CA VAL A 17 19.76 -47.48 0.47
C VAL A 17 19.54 -46.06 -0.03
N PHE A 18 18.42 -45.82 -0.69
CA PHE A 18 17.96 -44.46 -0.96
C PHE A 18 17.37 -43.90 0.34
N PRO A 19 17.94 -42.83 0.93
CA PRO A 19 17.26 -42.14 2.01
C PRO A 19 15.98 -41.54 1.44
N GLN A 20 14.82 -42.04 1.89
CA GLN A 20 13.56 -41.35 1.68
C GLN A 20 13.63 -40.03 2.46
N TYR A 21 14.02 -38.95 1.77
CA TYR A 21 13.68 -37.61 2.20
C TYR A 21 12.15 -37.51 2.18
N SER A 22 11.53 -37.80 3.31
CA SER A 22 10.17 -37.34 3.59
C SER A 22 10.26 -35.83 3.76
N GLY A 23 10.33 -35.10 2.65
CA GLY A 23 10.04 -33.68 2.67
C GLY A 23 8.63 -33.54 3.21
N ARG A 24 8.48 -33.04 4.44
CA ARG A 24 7.18 -32.50 4.88
C ARG A 24 6.77 -31.54 3.78
N MET A 25 5.67 -31.82 3.07
CA MET A 25 5.09 -30.80 2.20
C MET A 25 4.90 -29.57 3.07
N ALA A 26 5.55 -28.47 2.69
CA ALA A 26 5.33 -27.21 3.37
C ALA A 26 3.82 -26.92 3.30
N GLN A 27 3.20 -26.70 4.45
CA GLN A 27 1.81 -26.26 4.45
C GLN A 27 1.73 -24.95 3.65
N PRO A 28 0.68 -24.77 2.82
CA PRO A 28 0.51 -23.52 2.10
C PRO A 28 0.41 -22.36 3.09
N ALA A 29 1.03 -21.23 2.76
CA ALA A 29 1.05 -20.07 3.64
C ALA A 29 -0.34 -19.43 3.82
N VAL A 30 -1.22 -19.61 2.82
CA VAL A 30 -2.64 -19.23 2.85
C VAL A 30 -3.45 -20.33 2.17
N GLN A 31 -4.58 -20.71 2.76
CA GLN A 31 -5.50 -21.70 2.20
C GLN A 31 -6.95 -21.34 2.51
N ALA A 32 -7.90 -21.78 1.68
CA ALA A 32 -9.31 -21.70 2.04
C ALA A 32 -9.63 -22.80 3.07
N ASN A 33 -10.32 -22.44 4.15
CA ASN A 33 -10.87 -23.39 5.10
C ASN A 33 -12.16 -24.04 4.56
N GLN A 34 -12.77 -24.94 5.33
CA GLN A 34 -13.99 -25.65 4.92
C GLN A 34 -15.19 -24.73 4.64
N SER A 35 -15.20 -23.51 5.16
CA SER A 35 -16.23 -22.49 4.89
C SER A 35 -15.85 -21.54 3.75
N GLY A 36 -14.74 -21.77 3.06
CA GLY A 36 -14.26 -20.91 1.97
C GLY A 36 -13.53 -19.63 2.41
N LEU A 37 -13.25 -19.47 3.71
CA LEU A 37 -12.52 -18.31 4.25
C LEU A 37 -11.02 -18.56 4.23
N LEU A 38 -10.22 -17.51 4.08
CA LEU A 38 -8.77 -17.62 4.12
C LEU A 38 -8.27 -17.93 5.54
N GLU A 39 -7.48 -18.99 5.66
CA GLU A 39 -6.72 -19.38 6.83
C GLU A 39 -5.23 -19.15 6.55
N TYR A 40 -4.56 -18.48 7.49
CA TYR A 40 -3.17 -18.07 7.35
C TYR A 40 -2.27 -18.92 8.24
N THR A 41 -1.32 -19.61 7.64
CA THR A 41 -0.32 -20.40 8.36
C THR A 41 0.71 -19.47 9.00
N LYS A 42 0.98 -19.68 10.29
CA LYS A 42 2.04 -18.96 11.02
C LYS A 42 3.33 -19.76 11.04
N ASP A 43 4.46 -19.08 10.92
CA ASP A 43 5.77 -19.68 11.17
C ASP A 43 6.03 -19.90 12.67
N ALA A 44 7.20 -20.44 13.01
CA ALA A 44 7.58 -20.73 14.39
C ALA A 44 7.72 -19.47 15.28
N ARG A 45 7.89 -18.28 14.69
CA ARG A 45 7.94 -16.99 15.38
C ARG A 45 6.57 -16.29 15.38
N GLY A 46 5.55 -16.90 14.77
CA GLY A 46 4.19 -16.36 14.69
C GLY A 46 3.94 -15.43 13.49
N ASN A 47 4.92 -15.25 12.59
CA ASN A 47 4.74 -14.45 11.38
C ASN A 47 3.77 -15.14 10.43
N ARG A 48 2.99 -14.35 9.70
CA ARG A 48 2.16 -14.83 8.58
C ARG A 48 2.27 -13.88 7.38
N ILE A 49 1.81 -14.34 6.22
CA ILE A 49 1.62 -13.46 5.06
C ILE A 49 0.68 -12.30 5.44
N PRO A 50 1.00 -11.05 5.08
CA PRO A 50 0.14 -9.90 5.35
C PRO A 50 -1.26 -10.07 4.76
N ASP A 51 -2.25 -9.62 5.52
CA ASP A 51 -3.65 -9.59 5.11
C ASP A 51 -3.98 -8.21 4.54
N TYR A 52 -4.26 -8.16 3.24
CA TYR A 52 -4.58 -6.94 2.50
C TYR A 52 -6.09 -6.74 2.31
N SER A 53 -6.97 -7.51 2.97
CA SER A 53 -8.42 -7.30 2.86
C SER A 53 -8.88 -5.91 3.30
N TYR A 54 -8.07 -5.25 4.13
CA TYR A 54 -8.28 -3.89 4.62
C TYR A 54 -7.91 -2.79 3.60
N CYS A 55 -7.40 -3.15 2.42
CA CYS A 55 -6.94 -2.21 1.39
C CYS A 55 -8.05 -1.78 0.42
N GLY A 56 -9.16 -1.28 0.95
CA GLY A 56 -10.27 -0.75 0.17
C GLY A 56 -10.91 0.44 0.85
N TYR A 57 -11.84 1.09 0.14
CA TYR A 57 -12.69 2.14 0.68
C TYR A 57 -13.30 1.70 2.01
N MET A 58 -13.13 2.49 3.08
CA MET A 58 -13.61 2.17 4.43
C MET A 58 -13.17 0.76 4.89
N ALA A 59 -11.91 0.39 4.62
CA ALA A 59 -11.34 -0.93 4.90
C ALA A 59 -12.08 -2.11 4.23
N SER A 60 -12.73 -1.88 3.09
CA SER A 60 -13.59 -2.84 2.37
C SER A 60 -14.89 -3.22 3.12
N GLU A 61 -15.24 -2.51 4.19
CA GLU A 61 -16.45 -2.76 4.99
C GLU A 61 -17.68 -2.01 4.47
N GLN A 62 -17.48 -1.08 3.53
CA GLN A 62 -18.57 -0.33 2.88
C GLN A 62 -18.42 -0.31 1.37
N PRO A 63 -19.53 -0.34 0.62
CA PRO A 63 -19.48 -0.13 -0.82
C PRO A 63 -19.03 1.30 -1.13
N ILE A 64 -18.40 1.48 -2.30
CA ILE A 64 -18.09 2.81 -2.83
C ILE A 64 -19.42 3.52 -3.11
N PRO A 65 -19.65 4.73 -2.57
CA PRO A 65 -20.92 5.43 -2.69
C PRO A 65 -21.07 6.13 -4.04
N GLU A 66 -22.28 6.13 -4.60
CA GLU A 66 -22.61 6.96 -5.75
C GLU A 66 -23.01 8.36 -5.31
N LEU A 67 -22.14 9.34 -5.55
CA LEU A 67 -22.42 10.73 -5.19
C LEU A 67 -23.27 11.47 -6.23
N PRO A 68 -24.13 12.42 -5.81
CA PRO A 68 -24.86 13.27 -6.73
C PRO A 68 -23.91 14.17 -7.53
N VAL A 69 -24.21 14.36 -8.81
CA VAL A 69 -23.47 15.28 -9.68
C VAL A 69 -23.81 16.72 -9.28
N ARG A 70 -22.78 17.52 -9.01
CA ARG A 70 -22.89 18.94 -8.62
C ARG A 70 -22.36 19.88 -9.68
N ALA A 71 -21.46 19.41 -10.54
CA ALA A 71 -20.97 20.14 -11.69
C ALA A 71 -20.82 19.19 -12.89
N VAL A 72 -21.07 19.70 -14.09
CA VAL A 72 -20.87 18.97 -15.35
C VAL A 72 -19.91 19.75 -16.22
N VAL A 73 -18.93 19.07 -16.80
CA VAL A 73 -17.94 19.66 -17.69
C VAL A 73 -17.99 18.95 -19.04
N SER A 74 -18.53 19.65 -20.04
CA SER A 74 -18.46 19.23 -21.45
C SER A 74 -17.05 19.36 -21.99
N TRP A 75 -16.66 18.43 -22.86
CA TRP A 75 -15.40 18.47 -23.58
C TRP A 75 -15.31 19.67 -24.54
N MET A 76 -14.14 20.29 -24.59
CA MET A 76 -13.78 21.30 -25.59
C MET A 76 -12.42 20.97 -26.19
N SER A 77 -12.18 21.42 -27.42
CA SER A 77 -10.87 21.31 -28.05
C SER A 77 -9.81 22.15 -27.31
N GLY A 78 -8.59 21.62 -27.19
CA GLY A 78 -7.47 22.26 -26.50
C GLY A 78 -7.43 21.98 -25.00
N ASP A 79 -6.69 22.81 -24.26
CA ASP A 79 -6.48 22.67 -22.83
C ASP A 79 -7.79 22.86 -22.03
N ASN A 80 -8.17 21.85 -21.25
CA ASN A 80 -9.34 21.87 -20.38
C ASN A 80 -8.99 21.99 -18.89
N THR A 81 -7.70 22.08 -18.53
CA THR A 81 -7.22 21.99 -17.15
C THR A 81 -7.90 23.00 -16.23
N GLU A 82 -7.90 24.28 -16.60
CA GLU A 82 -8.51 25.34 -15.78
C GLU A 82 -10.02 25.13 -15.60
N ARG A 83 -10.73 24.72 -16.67
CA ARG A 83 -12.18 24.51 -16.63
C ARG A 83 -12.55 23.37 -15.69
N ILE A 84 -11.80 22.27 -15.73
CA ILE A 84 -12.03 21.13 -14.83
C ILE A 84 -11.63 21.50 -13.40
N GLN A 85 -10.52 22.21 -13.20
CA GLN A 85 -10.11 22.66 -11.88
C GLN A 85 -11.17 23.59 -11.25
N GLN A 86 -11.72 24.55 -12.00
CA GLN A 86 -12.80 25.41 -11.50
C GLN A 86 -14.05 24.61 -11.09
N ALA A 87 -14.39 23.54 -11.80
CA ALA A 87 -15.48 22.66 -11.40
C ALA A 87 -15.16 21.89 -10.11
N ILE A 88 -13.91 21.41 -9.95
CA ILE A 88 -13.43 20.80 -8.71
C ILE A 88 -13.49 21.79 -7.55
N ASP A 89 -13.01 23.02 -7.75
CA ASP A 89 -12.97 24.08 -6.74
C ASP A 89 -14.40 24.48 -6.34
N TYR A 90 -15.32 24.57 -7.30
CA TYR A 90 -16.73 24.82 -7.04
C TYR A 90 -17.32 23.73 -6.14
N VAL A 91 -17.18 22.45 -6.51
CA VAL A 91 -17.70 21.33 -5.69
C VAL A 91 -17.02 21.28 -4.32
N SER A 92 -15.72 21.58 -4.27
CA SER A 92 -14.96 21.69 -3.02
C SER A 92 -15.48 22.80 -2.10
N SER A 93 -16.11 23.85 -2.64
CA SER A 93 -16.69 24.95 -1.86
C SER A 93 -18.06 24.64 -1.25
N LEU A 94 -18.77 23.60 -1.73
CA LEU A 94 -20.12 23.27 -1.28
C LEU A 94 -20.10 22.69 0.12
N GLU A 95 -21.06 23.04 0.98
CA GLU A 95 -21.22 22.42 2.29
C GLU A 95 -21.33 20.89 2.15
N PRO A 96 -20.55 20.11 2.94
CA PRO A 96 -20.67 18.67 2.93
C PRO A 96 -22.02 18.23 3.52
N ASP A 97 -22.52 17.09 3.06
CA ASP A 97 -23.68 16.43 3.65
C ASP A 97 -23.34 15.79 5.01
N ALA A 98 -24.34 15.15 5.63
CA ALA A 98 -24.19 14.51 6.94
C ALA A 98 -23.16 13.37 6.97
N GLN A 99 -22.79 12.83 5.81
CA GLN A 99 -21.79 11.78 5.66
C GLN A 99 -20.41 12.34 5.28
N GLY A 100 -20.30 13.65 5.04
CA GLY A 100 -19.07 14.35 4.70
C GLY A 100 -18.83 14.51 3.20
N PHE A 101 -19.80 14.22 2.34
CA PHE A 101 -19.67 14.36 0.88
C PHE A 101 -20.17 15.71 0.37
N ARG A 102 -19.46 16.28 -0.59
CA ARG A 102 -19.85 17.50 -1.30
C ARG A 102 -20.51 17.17 -2.64
N GLY A 103 -19.97 16.17 -3.34
CA GLY A 103 -20.56 15.61 -4.56
C GLY A 103 -19.53 15.28 -5.63
N ALA A 104 -20.03 14.99 -6.84
CA ALA A 104 -19.20 14.66 -7.98
C ALA A 104 -19.13 15.78 -9.03
N VAL A 105 -17.95 15.98 -9.60
CA VAL A 105 -17.74 16.66 -10.89
C VAL A 105 -17.84 15.60 -11.98
N LEU A 106 -18.86 15.69 -12.84
CA LEU A 106 -19.03 14.79 -13.98
C LEU A 106 -18.36 15.40 -15.22
N LEU A 107 -17.40 14.69 -15.79
CA LEU A 107 -16.86 14.95 -17.11
C LEU A 107 -17.68 14.16 -18.14
N GLU A 108 -18.18 14.87 -19.15
CA GLU A 108 -18.86 14.22 -20.27
C GLU A 108 -17.88 13.40 -21.13
N LYS A 109 -18.37 12.72 -22.17
CA LYS A 109 -17.51 11.99 -23.11
C LYS A 109 -16.62 12.96 -23.87
N GLY A 110 -15.36 12.60 -24.09
CA GLY A 110 -14.36 13.39 -24.79
C GLY A 110 -12.93 13.13 -24.30
N CYS A 111 -11.96 13.66 -25.05
CA CYS A 111 -10.53 13.58 -24.74
C CYS A 111 -10.04 14.93 -24.22
N PHE A 112 -10.09 15.14 -22.92
CA PHE A 112 -9.71 16.38 -22.26
C PHE A 112 -8.19 16.48 -22.17
N GLU A 113 -7.61 17.46 -22.85
CA GLU A 113 -6.19 17.77 -22.72
C GLU A 113 -5.92 18.45 -21.37
N ILE A 114 -4.91 17.96 -20.65
CA ILE A 114 -4.50 18.43 -19.33
C ILE A 114 -3.01 18.80 -19.34
N THR A 115 -2.67 20.05 -19.06
CA THR A 115 -1.31 20.60 -19.22
C THR A 115 -0.51 20.69 -17.92
N TRP A 116 -1.15 20.88 -16.76
CA TRP A 116 -0.44 21.01 -15.46
C TRP A 116 -1.03 20.15 -14.32
N GLY A 117 -1.93 19.23 -14.64
CA GLY A 117 -2.57 18.31 -13.68
C GLY A 117 -3.77 18.93 -12.95
N LEU A 118 -4.55 18.09 -12.26
CA LEU A 118 -5.74 18.49 -11.50
C LEU A 118 -5.52 18.22 -10.01
N THR A 119 -6.04 19.07 -9.13
CA THR A 119 -5.89 18.92 -7.68
C THR A 119 -7.23 18.89 -6.96
N ILE A 120 -7.43 17.89 -6.09
CA ILE A 120 -8.53 17.81 -5.12
C ILE A 120 -7.92 17.94 -3.72
N SER A 121 -8.22 19.03 -3.01
CA SER A 121 -7.68 19.32 -1.67
C SER A 121 -8.74 19.35 -0.56
N ALA A 122 -9.98 19.02 -0.88
CA ALA A 122 -11.10 18.99 0.07
C ALA A 122 -11.64 17.57 0.21
N SER A 123 -12.18 17.26 1.39
CA SER A 123 -12.94 16.02 1.62
C SER A 123 -14.25 16.01 0.85
N GLY A 124 -14.71 14.82 0.48
CA GLY A 124 -16.05 14.61 -0.08
C GLY A 124 -16.22 14.93 -1.56
N VAL A 125 -15.13 14.99 -2.34
CA VAL A 125 -15.16 15.42 -3.74
C VAL A 125 -14.74 14.28 -4.65
N VAL A 126 -15.58 13.95 -5.64
CA VAL A 126 -15.29 12.91 -6.64
C VAL A 126 -15.13 13.52 -8.02
N LEU A 127 -14.07 13.16 -8.74
CA LEU A 127 -13.94 13.41 -10.18
C LEU A 127 -14.41 12.17 -10.93
N ARG A 128 -15.53 12.31 -11.65
CA ARG A 128 -16.22 11.20 -12.34
C ARG A 128 -16.17 11.42 -13.84
N GLY A 129 -15.76 10.41 -14.61
CA GLY A 129 -16.00 10.37 -16.04
C GLY A 129 -17.31 9.69 -16.41
N SER A 130 -17.69 9.82 -17.68
CA SER A 130 -18.83 9.13 -18.29
C SER A 130 -18.49 7.70 -18.74
N GLY A 131 -17.32 7.19 -18.35
CA GLY A 131 -16.85 5.83 -18.56
C GLY A 131 -15.36 5.74 -18.93
N HIS A 132 -14.76 4.57 -18.66
CA HIS A 132 -13.31 4.35 -18.72
C HIS A 132 -12.82 3.65 -20.00
N MET A 133 -13.74 3.32 -20.91
CA MET A 133 -13.41 2.67 -22.17
C MET A 133 -12.92 3.71 -23.20
N GLU A 134 -12.23 3.22 -24.24
CA GLU A 134 -11.85 4.06 -25.37
C GLU A 134 -13.09 4.71 -26.02
N GLY A 135 -13.00 6.00 -26.31
CA GLY A 135 -14.11 6.79 -26.84
C GLY A 135 -15.11 7.31 -25.80
N GLU A 136 -14.90 7.03 -24.50
CA GLU A 136 -15.71 7.59 -23.41
C GLU A 136 -15.06 8.86 -22.83
N THR A 137 -14.71 8.89 -21.54
CA THR A 137 -14.04 10.05 -20.95
C THR A 137 -12.56 9.76 -20.75
N GLU A 138 -11.72 10.49 -21.47
CA GLU A 138 -10.27 10.40 -21.38
C GLU A 138 -9.67 11.72 -20.85
N LEU A 139 -8.78 11.61 -19.85
CA LEU A 139 -7.86 12.69 -19.51
C LEU A 139 -6.50 12.40 -20.17
N TYR A 140 -6.10 13.30 -21.06
CA TYR A 140 -4.84 13.23 -21.77
C TYR A 140 -3.86 14.25 -21.20
N GLY A 141 -2.91 13.78 -20.37
CA GLY A 141 -1.82 14.60 -19.87
C GLY A 141 -0.84 14.94 -21.00
N SER A 142 -0.91 16.16 -21.53
CA SER A 142 -0.11 16.58 -22.69
C SER A 142 1.28 17.09 -22.33
N SER A 143 1.57 17.21 -21.03
CA SER A 143 2.87 17.68 -20.57
C SER A 143 3.99 16.66 -20.80
N THR A 144 5.16 17.18 -21.18
CA THR A 144 6.44 16.44 -21.26
C THR A 144 7.28 16.61 -19.99
N ASP A 145 6.69 17.15 -18.92
CA ASP A 145 7.27 17.11 -17.59
C ASP A 145 6.68 15.96 -16.78
N ARG A 146 7.35 15.60 -15.68
CA ARG A 146 6.94 14.48 -14.80
C ARG A 146 5.77 14.84 -13.88
N THR A 147 4.86 15.68 -14.36
CA THR A 147 3.67 16.12 -13.60
C THR A 147 2.74 14.95 -13.29
N THR A 148 2.08 15.04 -12.14
CA THR A 148 0.99 14.13 -11.77
C THR A 148 -0.31 14.61 -12.42
N LEU A 149 -1.00 13.72 -13.12
CA LEU A 149 -2.23 14.08 -13.84
C LEU A 149 -3.39 14.43 -12.90
N ILE A 150 -3.61 13.63 -11.84
CA ILE A 150 -4.57 13.94 -10.78
C ILE A 150 -3.90 13.78 -9.42
N ARG A 151 -3.97 14.83 -8.60
CA ARG A 151 -3.48 14.82 -7.22
C ARG A 151 -4.63 15.01 -6.25
N ILE A 152 -4.84 14.04 -5.37
CA ILE A 152 -5.78 14.15 -4.25
C ILE A 152 -4.95 14.27 -2.98
N ALA A 153 -5.00 15.43 -2.33
CA ALA A 153 -4.04 15.70 -1.26
C ALA A 153 -4.59 16.54 -0.11
N GLY A 154 -4.48 15.99 1.09
CA GLY A 154 -4.68 16.73 2.33
C GLY A 154 -3.48 17.60 2.71
N GLY A 155 -3.65 18.38 3.76
CA GLY A 155 -2.59 19.14 4.41
C GLY A 155 -1.48 18.24 4.97
N LYS A 156 -0.25 18.75 4.99
CA LYS A 156 0.97 18.02 5.38
C LYS A 156 1.26 18.01 6.88
N GLU A 157 0.37 18.56 7.68
CA GLU A 157 0.58 18.70 9.11
C GLU A 157 0.36 17.37 9.84
N TYR A 158 1.40 16.96 10.57
CA TYR A 158 1.39 15.83 11.48
C TYR A 158 1.79 16.32 12.86
N LYS A 159 0.97 16.05 13.86
CA LYS A 159 1.35 16.25 15.26
C LYS A 159 1.49 14.89 15.90
N THR A 160 2.64 14.67 16.52
CA THR A 160 2.93 13.42 17.22
C THR A 160 3.23 13.69 18.68
N GLY A 161 2.81 12.78 19.54
CA GLY A 161 3.27 12.74 20.93
C GLY A 161 4.70 12.19 21.05
N GLU A 162 5.14 11.98 22.29
CA GLU A 162 6.38 11.28 22.58
C GLU A 162 6.28 9.80 22.20
N TYR A 163 7.39 9.25 21.70
CA TYR A 163 7.47 7.83 21.35
C TYR A 163 7.65 6.96 22.60
N MET A 164 6.80 5.96 22.72
CA MET A 164 6.87 4.89 23.71
C MET A 164 7.38 3.60 23.07
N SER A 165 8.15 2.81 23.82
CA SER A 165 8.67 1.53 23.33
C SER A 165 7.63 0.43 23.37
N ILE A 166 7.58 -0.38 22.31
CA ILE A 166 6.79 -1.62 22.27
C ILE A 166 7.63 -2.74 22.92
N ALA A 167 7.05 -3.44 23.89
CA ALA A 167 7.82 -4.20 24.89
C ALA A 167 8.51 -5.48 24.38
N SER A 168 8.01 -6.11 23.31
CA SER A 168 8.49 -7.42 22.86
C SER A 168 8.34 -7.61 21.37
N PHE A 169 8.84 -8.73 20.85
CA PHE A 169 8.72 -9.11 19.45
C PHE A 169 7.25 -9.09 19.00
N VAL A 170 6.97 -8.37 17.92
CA VAL A 170 5.66 -8.35 17.27
C VAL A 170 5.77 -9.03 15.90
N PRO A 171 5.08 -10.15 15.65
CA PRO A 171 5.18 -10.84 14.38
C PRO A 171 4.54 -10.08 13.22
N THR A 172 5.02 -10.33 12.00
CA THR A 172 4.33 -9.88 10.78
C THR A 172 2.91 -10.41 10.75
N GLY A 173 1.94 -9.54 10.48
CA GLY A 173 0.52 -9.87 10.46
C GLY A 173 -0.15 -9.83 11.85
N ALA A 174 0.55 -9.41 12.91
CA ALA A 174 -0.05 -9.13 14.21
C ALA A 174 -0.87 -7.84 14.17
N ALA A 175 -2.01 -7.86 14.86
CA ALA A 175 -2.85 -6.68 15.08
C ALA A 175 -2.83 -6.21 16.54
N ALA A 176 -1.93 -6.76 17.37
CA ALA A 176 -1.83 -6.37 18.77
C ALA A 176 -0.38 -6.37 19.24
N PHE A 177 -0.07 -5.48 20.19
CA PHE A 177 1.21 -5.38 20.85
C PHE A 177 1.07 -4.72 22.22
N VAL A 178 2.12 -4.79 23.06
CA VAL A 178 2.11 -4.30 24.45
C VAL A 178 2.97 -3.05 24.57
N VAL A 179 2.42 -2.01 25.20
CA VAL A 179 3.08 -0.72 25.48
C VAL A 179 2.90 -0.37 26.96
N PRO A 180 3.84 -0.74 27.82
CA PRO A 180 3.69 -0.52 29.26
C PRO A 180 3.46 0.95 29.61
N GLY A 181 2.42 1.23 30.41
CA GLY A 181 2.17 2.57 30.95
C GLY A 181 1.67 3.59 29.93
N HIS A 182 1.15 3.16 28.79
CA HIS A 182 0.57 4.06 27.80
C HIS A 182 -0.67 4.80 28.33
N SER A 183 -0.95 5.97 27.77
CA SER A 183 -2.14 6.77 28.07
C SER A 183 -3.18 6.78 26.93
N PHE A 184 -2.95 5.97 25.88
CA PHE A 184 -3.89 5.84 24.76
C PHE A 184 -5.28 5.40 25.21
N LYS A 185 -6.28 5.77 24.41
CA LYS A 185 -7.69 5.40 24.54
C LYS A 185 -8.13 4.65 23.29
N SER A 186 -9.22 3.89 23.42
CA SER A 186 -9.91 3.38 22.23
C SER A 186 -10.30 4.56 21.34
N VAL A 187 -10.22 4.34 20.03
CA VAL A 187 -10.36 5.33 18.94
C VAL A 187 -9.21 6.32 18.74
N ASP A 188 -8.19 6.32 19.60
CA ASP A 188 -7.01 7.16 19.36
C ASP A 188 -6.31 6.74 18.06
N ARG A 189 -5.83 7.73 17.32
CA ARG A 189 -4.91 7.51 16.21
C ARG A 189 -3.49 7.48 16.73
N ILE A 190 -2.75 6.49 16.26
CA ILE A 190 -1.36 6.27 16.63
C ILE A 190 -0.50 6.10 15.40
N ARG A 191 0.77 6.49 15.54
CA ARG A 191 1.82 6.17 14.59
C ARG A 191 2.75 5.16 15.21
N ILE A 192 2.97 4.07 14.50
CA ILE A 192 3.91 3.02 14.86
C ILE A 192 5.13 3.19 13.95
N MET A 193 6.31 3.14 14.54
CA MET A 193 7.58 3.29 13.83
C MET A 193 8.43 2.05 14.06
N ARG A 194 8.96 1.47 12.98
CA ARG A 194 10.08 0.54 13.03
C ARG A 194 11.34 1.28 12.58
N PRO A 195 12.38 1.41 13.42
CA PRO A 195 13.62 2.04 12.99
C PRO A 195 14.28 1.21 11.86
N GLY A 196 14.87 1.89 10.89
CA GLY A 196 15.89 1.27 10.05
C GLY A 196 17.19 1.23 10.84
N THR A 197 17.81 0.05 10.97
CA THR A 197 19.05 -0.13 11.73
C THR A 197 20.10 -0.78 10.85
N GLN A 198 21.37 -0.45 11.10
CA GLN A 198 22.49 -1.06 10.38
C GLN A 198 22.51 -2.59 10.58
N ALA A 199 22.22 -3.07 11.79
CA ALA A 199 22.13 -4.50 12.09
C ALA A 199 21.10 -5.22 11.20
N TRP A 200 19.97 -4.58 10.89
CA TRP A 200 19.00 -5.13 9.96
C TRP A 200 19.49 -5.14 8.51
N ILE A 201 20.15 -4.07 8.08
CA ILE A 201 20.71 -3.95 6.72
C ILE A 201 21.79 -5.01 6.51
N ASP A 202 22.67 -5.21 7.50
CA ASP A 202 23.69 -6.25 7.51
C ASP A 202 23.08 -7.65 7.44
N ALA A 203 22.03 -7.91 8.24
CA ALA A 203 21.33 -9.19 8.24
C ALA A 203 20.64 -9.52 6.91
N MET A 204 20.21 -8.48 6.19
CA MET A 204 19.60 -8.61 4.86
C MET A 204 20.63 -8.60 3.72
N ASP A 205 21.93 -8.40 4.02
CA ASP A 205 23.01 -8.21 3.04
C ASP A 205 22.74 -7.05 2.06
N MET A 206 22.07 -6.00 2.52
CA MET A 206 21.62 -4.87 1.69
C MET A 206 22.57 -3.66 1.72
N ASN A 207 23.78 -3.84 2.25
CA ASN A 207 24.84 -2.84 2.18
C ASN A 207 25.31 -2.58 0.75
N ASP A 208 25.28 -3.62 -0.08
CA ASP A 208 25.53 -3.55 -1.51
C ASP A 208 24.76 -4.69 -2.18
N PHE A 209 23.69 -4.33 -2.90
CA PHE A 209 22.86 -5.30 -3.61
C PHE A 209 23.12 -5.31 -5.13
N GLY A 210 24.26 -4.77 -5.57
CA GLY A 210 24.71 -4.84 -6.96
C GLY A 210 23.95 -3.89 -7.89
N GLY A 211 24.54 -2.73 -8.14
CA GLY A 211 24.15 -1.78 -9.19
C GLY A 211 25.32 -0.89 -9.59
N GLU A 212 25.07 0.22 -10.28
CA GLU A 212 26.16 1.05 -10.86
C GLU A 212 27.16 1.61 -9.83
N SER A 213 26.80 1.68 -8.53
CA SER A 213 27.72 2.03 -7.44
C SER A 213 27.27 1.47 -6.10
N SER A 214 28.20 1.21 -5.17
CA SER A 214 27.90 0.78 -3.79
C SER A 214 27.17 1.86 -2.96
N TYR A 215 27.14 3.12 -3.43
CA TYR A 215 26.37 4.19 -2.80
C TYR A 215 24.86 3.90 -2.81
N ILE A 216 24.36 3.01 -3.66
CA ILE A 216 22.93 2.69 -3.74
C ILE A 216 22.44 1.77 -2.60
N GLY A 217 23.35 1.19 -1.81
CA GLY A 217 23.02 0.37 -0.64
C GLY A 217 22.02 1.04 0.30
N TRP A 218 21.31 0.26 1.10
CA TRP A 218 20.35 0.81 2.05
C TRP A 218 21.04 1.60 3.15
N LYS A 219 20.40 2.69 3.61
CA LYS A 219 20.84 3.47 4.77
C LYS A 219 19.79 3.36 5.87
N PRO A 220 20.19 3.33 7.16
CA PRO A 220 19.24 3.25 8.28
C PRO A 220 18.11 4.28 8.21
N GLU A 221 18.41 5.52 7.87
CA GLU A 221 17.45 6.63 7.75
C GLU A 221 16.41 6.44 6.64
N ASP A 222 16.76 5.72 5.57
CA ASP A 222 15.87 5.44 4.45
C ASP A 222 14.98 4.21 4.70
N MET A 223 15.29 3.42 5.73
CA MET A 223 14.64 2.14 6.03
C MET A 223 13.71 2.21 7.26
N VAL A 224 13.32 3.42 7.66
CA VAL A 224 12.34 3.63 8.72
C VAL A 224 10.94 3.37 8.17
N LEU A 225 10.20 2.45 8.79
CA LEU A 225 8.82 2.16 8.41
C LEU A 225 7.85 2.82 9.38
N TYR A 226 6.79 3.40 8.83
CA TYR A 226 5.69 3.97 9.59
C TYR A 226 4.38 3.29 9.25
N TRP A 227 3.57 3.03 10.28
CA TRP A 227 2.17 2.66 10.14
C TRP A 227 1.31 3.66 10.90
N GLU A 228 0.20 4.05 10.29
CA GLU A 228 -0.84 4.82 10.95
C GLU A 228 -2.01 3.88 11.22
N ARG A 229 -2.46 3.85 12.47
CA ARG A 229 -3.50 2.92 12.93
C ARG A 229 -4.43 3.60 13.89
N GLN A 230 -5.63 3.06 14.00
CA GLN A 230 -6.57 3.40 15.06
C GLN A 230 -6.53 2.33 16.15
N VAL A 231 -6.52 2.76 17.42
CA VAL A 231 -6.69 1.87 18.56
C VAL A 231 -8.12 1.34 18.57
N LYS A 232 -8.29 0.06 18.27
CA LYS A 232 -9.59 -0.61 18.27
C LYS A 232 -10.06 -0.95 19.68
N GLU A 233 -9.17 -1.51 20.49
CA GLU A 233 -9.46 -1.97 21.85
C GLU A 233 -8.20 -1.90 22.72
N LEU A 234 -8.37 -1.74 24.03
CA LEU A 234 -7.30 -1.80 25.02
C LEU A 234 -7.56 -2.91 26.03
N ARG A 235 -6.52 -3.67 26.37
CA ARG A 235 -6.55 -4.74 27.38
C ARG A 235 -5.34 -4.61 28.31
N GLY A 236 -5.49 -3.81 29.36
CA GLY A 236 -4.33 -3.38 30.17
C GLY A 236 -3.37 -2.59 29.28
N ASP A 237 -2.09 -2.97 29.27
CA ASP A 237 -1.06 -2.38 28.41
C ASP A 237 -1.08 -2.90 26.96
N SER A 238 -1.97 -3.84 26.63
CA SER A 238 -2.09 -4.38 25.27
C SER A 238 -3.02 -3.52 24.43
N ILE A 239 -2.54 -3.13 23.25
CA ILE A 239 -3.27 -2.36 22.24
C ILE A 239 -3.68 -3.30 21.12
N LEU A 240 -4.96 -3.30 20.75
CA LEU A 240 -5.48 -3.93 19.54
C LEU A 240 -5.69 -2.87 18.46
N LEU A 241 -5.21 -3.14 17.25
CA LEU A 241 -5.31 -2.27 16.08
C LEU A 241 -6.54 -2.57 15.24
N ASP A 242 -6.93 -1.59 14.43
CA ASP A 242 -7.92 -1.71 13.35
C ASP A 242 -7.45 -2.61 12.19
N ALA A 243 -6.14 -2.61 11.89
CA ALA A 243 -5.53 -3.46 10.86
C ALA A 243 -4.14 -3.99 11.28
N PRO A 244 -3.72 -5.19 10.83
CA PRO A 244 -2.45 -5.77 11.19
C PRO A 244 -1.23 -5.01 10.62
N LEU A 245 -0.06 -5.26 11.21
CA LEU A 245 1.23 -4.75 10.74
C LEU A 245 1.79 -5.63 9.61
N SER A 246 2.38 -5.01 8.61
CA SER A 246 2.95 -5.68 7.43
C SER A 246 4.40 -6.13 7.60
N CYS A 247 5.05 -5.77 8.72
CA CYS A 247 6.41 -6.17 9.04
C CYS A 247 6.53 -6.43 10.54
N ALA A 248 7.43 -7.33 10.92
CA ALA A 248 7.71 -7.64 12.32
C ALA A 248 8.48 -6.50 13.00
N LEU A 249 8.20 -6.31 14.29
CA LEU A 249 8.95 -5.41 15.17
C LEU A 249 9.85 -6.28 16.04
N ASP A 250 11.12 -6.38 15.65
CA ASP A 250 12.07 -7.27 16.29
C ASP A 250 13.05 -6.49 17.18
N PRO A 251 13.08 -6.71 18.51
CA PRO A 251 14.01 -6.04 19.41
C PRO A 251 15.48 -6.19 19.01
N GLU A 252 15.86 -7.29 18.35
CA GLU A 252 17.21 -7.49 17.80
C GLU A 252 17.60 -6.41 16.77
N PHE A 253 16.60 -5.90 16.03
CA PHE A 253 16.77 -4.90 14.98
C PHE A 253 16.25 -3.51 15.37
N GLY A 254 16.08 -3.24 16.67
CA GLY A 254 15.63 -1.94 17.20
C GLY A 254 14.17 -1.89 17.65
N GLY A 255 13.43 -2.99 17.52
CA GLY A 255 12.05 -3.11 18.02
C GLY A 255 11.06 -2.22 17.30
N GLY A 256 10.08 -1.71 18.04
CA GLY A 256 9.11 -0.75 17.53
C GLY A 256 8.78 0.31 18.56
N LEU A 257 8.44 1.50 18.05
CA LEU A 257 7.98 2.62 18.84
C LEU A 257 6.55 2.99 18.45
N VAL A 258 5.82 3.62 19.36
CA VAL A 258 4.47 4.13 19.09
C VAL A 258 4.26 5.49 19.75
N CYS A 259 3.55 6.39 19.07
CA CYS A 259 3.14 7.68 19.61
C CYS A 259 1.71 8.02 19.19
N SER A 260 1.10 9.00 19.85
CA SER A 260 -0.18 9.56 19.39
C SER A 260 0.02 10.30 18.07
N LEU A 261 -1.03 10.34 17.25
CA LEU A 261 -1.00 10.96 15.93
C LEU A 261 -2.24 11.83 15.70
N GLU A 262 -2.04 13.09 15.36
CA GLU A 262 -3.07 13.95 14.81
C GLU A 262 -2.68 14.42 13.41
N CYS A 263 -3.65 14.42 12.49
CA CYS A 263 -3.48 14.86 11.11
C CYS A 263 -4.57 15.89 10.77
N PRO A 264 -4.52 17.12 11.32
CA PRO A 264 -5.61 18.09 11.17
C PRO A 264 -5.89 18.47 9.71
N GLY A 265 -4.90 18.33 8.82
CA GLY A 265 -5.06 18.57 7.39
C GLY A 265 -5.52 17.35 6.57
N ARG A 266 -5.68 16.17 7.17
CA ARG A 266 -6.06 14.96 6.42
C ARG A 266 -7.46 15.14 5.84
N ILE A 267 -7.59 14.85 4.55
CA ILE A 267 -8.90 14.80 3.89
C ILE A 267 -9.40 13.37 3.80
N SER A 268 -10.67 13.21 3.46
CA SER A 268 -11.27 11.89 3.31
C SER A 268 -12.39 11.89 2.29
N ARG A 269 -12.81 10.70 1.85
CA ARG A 269 -14.02 10.54 1.02
C ARG A 269 -13.94 11.28 -0.32
N SER A 270 -12.75 11.37 -0.89
CA SER A 270 -12.50 11.99 -2.19
C SER A 270 -11.85 10.97 -3.11
N GLY A 271 -12.26 10.94 -4.38
CA GLY A 271 -11.89 9.86 -5.29
C GLY A 271 -11.99 10.22 -6.75
N VAL A 272 -11.60 9.27 -7.59
CA VAL A 272 -11.62 9.36 -9.06
C VAL A 272 -12.26 8.10 -9.59
N GLU A 273 -13.22 8.23 -10.51
CA GLU A 273 -13.93 7.07 -11.05
C GLU A 273 -14.31 7.24 -12.53
N ASN A 274 -14.46 6.11 -13.22
CA ASN A 274 -14.98 6.05 -14.59
C ASN A 274 -14.22 6.90 -15.62
N LEU A 275 -12.88 6.93 -15.53
CA LEU A 275 -12.00 7.67 -16.45
C LEU A 275 -10.98 6.75 -17.12
N ARG A 276 -10.63 7.06 -18.37
CA ARG A 276 -9.39 6.62 -19.02
C ARG A 276 -8.32 7.68 -18.81
N LEU A 277 -7.13 7.28 -18.35
CA LEU A 277 -6.01 8.21 -18.11
C LEU A 277 -4.86 7.86 -19.07
N ARG A 278 -4.37 8.86 -19.80
CA ARG A 278 -3.30 8.69 -20.79
C ARG A 278 -2.30 9.83 -20.69
N SER A 279 -1.02 9.54 -20.84
CA SER A 279 0.03 10.55 -21.00
C SER A 279 0.44 10.69 -22.46
N ALA A 280 0.87 11.88 -22.86
CA ALA A 280 1.76 12.05 -24.00
C ALA A 280 3.07 11.30 -23.74
N TYR A 281 3.76 10.88 -24.80
CA TYR A 281 5.14 10.39 -24.75
C TYR A 281 5.75 10.51 -26.14
N ASP A 282 7.07 10.53 -26.24
CA ASP A 282 7.77 10.51 -27.52
C ASP A 282 7.69 9.12 -28.17
N THR A 283 6.82 8.99 -29.16
CA THR A 283 6.64 7.76 -29.94
C THR A 283 7.88 7.29 -30.70
N ASN A 284 8.88 8.16 -30.90
CA ASN A 284 10.16 7.79 -31.52
C ASN A 284 11.21 7.34 -30.50
N ASN A 285 10.94 7.51 -29.20
CA ASN A 285 11.82 7.09 -28.11
C ASN A 285 11.10 6.07 -27.20
N PRO A 286 11.33 4.76 -27.40
CA PRO A 286 10.75 3.70 -26.55
C PRO A 286 11.18 3.76 -25.07
N LYS A 287 12.14 4.61 -24.72
CA LYS A 287 12.63 4.84 -23.35
C LYS A 287 12.36 6.26 -22.89
N ASP A 288 11.28 6.87 -23.36
CA ASP A 288 10.90 8.21 -22.92
C ASP A 288 10.53 8.20 -21.44
N GLU A 289 11.23 9.03 -20.66
CA GLU A 289 11.04 9.24 -19.23
C GLU A 289 10.64 10.69 -18.92
N ASN A 290 10.32 11.48 -19.96
CA ASN A 290 9.93 12.89 -19.91
C ASN A 290 8.45 13.03 -20.31
N HIS A 291 7.60 12.42 -19.51
CA HIS A 291 6.15 12.50 -19.64
C HIS A 291 5.48 12.47 -18.26
N CYS A 292 4.16 12.72 -18.20
CA CYS A 292 3.40 12.55 -16.98
C CYS A 292 3.61 11.13 -16.42
N TRP A 293 4.28 11.04 -15.27
CA TRP A 293 4.72 9.78 -14.67
C TRP A 293 3.65 9.14 -13.79
N VAL A 294 2.81 9.96 -13.17
CA VAL A 294 1.85 9.51 -12.17
C VAL A 294 0.45 9.89 -12.62
N ALA A 295 -0.40 8.89 -12.88
CA ALA A 295 -1.78 9.12 -13.27
C ALA A 295 -2.61 9.68 -12.10
N ILE A 296 -2.51 9.05 -10.92
CA ILE A 296 -3.18 9.47 -9.70
C ILE A 296 -2.17 9.40 -8.54
N ASN A 297 -1.99 10.51 -7.83
CA ASN A 297 -1.28 10.55 -6.55
C ASN A 297 -2.28 10.87 -5.43
N MET A 298 -2.20 10.13 -4.33
CA MET A 298 -3.01 10.30 -3.14
C MET A 298 -2.08 10.53 -1.94
N ASP A 299 -2.17 11.71 -1.33
CA ASP A 299 -1.33 12.11 -0.19
C ASP A 299 -2.20 12.55 0.99
N ASN A 300 -1.93 12.06 2.20
CA ASN A 300 -2.64 12.48 3.43
C ASN A 300 -4.16 12.45 3.28
N ILE A 301 -4.66 11.34 2.75
CA ILE A 301 -6.07 11.05 2.58
C ILE A 301 -6.40 9.69 3.20
N GLU A 302 -7.65 9.51 3.61
CA GLU A 302 -8.23 8.23 4.03
C GLU A 302 -9.60 8.02 3.40
N ASP A 303 -10.07 6.78 3.35
CA ASP A 303 -11.37 6.42 2.77
C ASP A 303 -11.54 7.01 1.36
N ALA A 304 -10.56 6.77 0.48
CA ALA A 304 -10.48 7.25 -0.90
C ALA A 304 -10.76 6.15 -1.93
#